data_AF-M0HGT8-F1
#
_entry.id   AF-M0HGT8-F1
#
_cell.length_a   1.000
_cell.length_b   1.000
_cell.length_c   1.000
_cell.angle_alpha   90.00
_cell.angle_beta   90.00
_cell.angle_gamma   90.00
#
_symmetry.space_group_name_H-M   'P 1'
#
loop_
_entity.id
_entity.type
_entity.pdbx_description
1 polymer ?
#
loop_
_entity_poly.entity_id
_entity_poly.type
_entity_poly.pdbx_seq_one_letter_code
_entity_poly.pdbx_strand_id
1 'polypeptide(L)'
;MELDVLQPPLRAAELIPLVVLAFLCGVLGWLVWEPLGVFLGVLPPAVVFGFAYQDSRKSAPPGLPAPDSTTPLALDGRVDLTASLRAANVFSAESSETPSLSEQFRSKWRTNMVEMDDREHDVDALADLLGVSHSRVELVWDERGLVARLDDGEIGRWTSRAAFVADLTAVTTFRRQYPAWWRLSTPDRNRVLGALRLSLQQCPTCDGDVFVEKVRTNGTTYRVTATCRGCDAELFDAEMSGSDSGVSETEPNRGPAQNPSS
;
A
#
# COMPACT_ATOMS: atom_id res chain seq x y z
N MET A 1 -38.08 29.84 8.39
CA MET A 1 -37.37 31.11 8.63
C MET A 1 -36.13 31.04 7.77
N GLU A 2 -36.29 31.49 6.53
CA GLU A 2 -35.34 31.33 5.43
C GLU A 2 -34.64 32.68 5.26
N LEU A 3 -33.32 32.70 5.38
CA LEU A 3 -32.51 33.91 5.24
C LEU A 3 -31.97 33.95 3.82
N ASP A 4 -32.63 34.76 2.99
CA ASP A 4 -32.20 35.06 1.63
C ASP A 4 -31.12 36.17 1.68
N VAL A 5 -29.89 35.82 1.32
CA VAL A 5 -28.73 36.74 1.31
C VAL A 5 -28.60 37.34 -0.08
N LEU A 6 -29.15 38.54 -0.27
CA LEU A 6 -28.87 39.35 -1.46
C LEU A 6 -27.43 39.90 -1.42
N GLN A 7 -26.56 39.36 -2.28
CA GLN A 7 -25.30 40.03 -2.66
C GLN A 7 -25.58 40.99 -3.85
N PRO A 8 -25.11 42.25 -3.81
CA PRO A 8 -25.27 43.16 -4.94
C PRO A 8 -24.30 42.79 -6.08
N PRO A 9 -24.75 42.78 -7.35
CA PRO A 9 -23.86 42.52 -8.48
C PRO A 9 -22.94 43.72 -8.71
N LEU A 10 -21.62 43.49 -8.62
CA LEU A 10 -20.62 44.46 -9.06
C LEU A 10 -20.82 44.74 -10.55
N ARG A 11 -21.05 46.02 -10.90
CA ARG A 11 -21.34 46.45 -12.27
C ARG A 11 -20.12 46.23 -13.17
N ALA A 12 -20.35 45.67 -14.36
CA ALA A 12 -19.34 45.35 -15.37
C ALA A 12 -18.43 46.53 -15.81
N ALA A 13 -18.79 47.77 -15.48
CA ALA A 13 -18.01 48.97 -15.80
C ALA A 13 -16.71 49.10 -14.98
N GLU A 14 -16.61 48.46 -13.81
CA GLU A 14 -15.44 48.52 -12.90
C GLU A 14 -14.43 47.38 -13.16
N LEU A 15 -14.83 46.32 -13.85
CA LEU A 15 -13.97 45.16 -14.16
C LEU A 15 -12.92 45.48 -15.23
N ILE A 16 -13.29 46.29 -16.22
CA ILE A 16 -12.43 46.65 -17.35
C ILE A 16 -11.17 47.43 -16.90
N PRO A 17 -11.25 48.49 -16.08
CA PRO A 17 -10.05 49.22 -15.64
C PRO A 17 -9.13 48.38 -14.74
N LEU A 18 -9.69 47.49 -13.91
CA LEU A 18 -8.89 46.59 -13.04
C LEU A 18 -8.10 45.55 -13.84
N VAL A 19 -8.71 44.98 -14.90
CA VAL A 19 -8.03 44.04 -15.79
C VAL A 19 -6.92 44.72 -16.59
N VAL A 20 -7.16 45.96 -17.08
CA VAL A 20 -6.15 46.73 -17.80
C VAL A 20 -4.98 47.12 -16.88
N LEU A 21 -5.26 47.51 -15.63
CA LEU A 21 -4.22 47.82 -14.64
C LEU A 21 -3.37 46.58 -14.32
N ALA A 22 -4.00 45.42 -14.08
CA ALA A 22 -3.28 44.17 -13.82
C ALA A 22 -2.40 43.75 -15.00
N PHE A 23 -2.89 43.95 -16.23
CA PHE A 23 -2.12 43.66 -17.44
C PHE A 23 -0.92 44.61 -17.60
N LEU A 24 -1.12 45.92 -17.36
CA LEU A 24 -0.04 46.91 -17.40
C LEU A 24 1.03 46.66 -16.31
N CYS A 25 0.61 46.31 -15.09
CA CYS A 25 1.53 45.94 -14.01
C CYS A 25 2.30 44.65 -14.33
N GLY A 26 1.66 43.65 -14.93
CA GLY A 26 2.31 42.42 -15.37
C GLY A 26 3.34 42.65 -16.47
N VAL A 27 3.01 43.45 -17.48
CA VAL A 27 3.91 43.76 -18.61
C VAL A 27 5.08 44.66 -18.18
N LEU A 28 4.85 45.65 -17.32
CA LEU A 28 5.91 46.51 -16.79
C LEU A 28 6.82 45.80 -15.79
N GLY A 29 6.29 44.90 -14.96
CA GLY A 29 7.09 44.04 -14.08
C GLY A 29 8.03 43.12 -14.87
N TRP A 30 7.57 42.64 -16.03
CA TRP A 30 8.37 41.82 -16.95
C TRP A 30 9.52 42.60 -17.60
N LEU A 31 9.28 43.87 -17.97
CA LEU A 31 10.27 44.72 -18.63
C LEU A 31 11.37 45.26 -17.69
N VAL A 32 11.12 45.40 -16.39
CA VAL A 32 12.10 45.91 -15.42
C VAL A 32 13.02 44.81 -14.87
N TRP A 33 12.59 43.55 -14.86
CA TRP A 33 13.36 42.44 -14.27
C TRP A 33 14.42 41.83 -15.21
N GLU A 34 14.19 41.88 -16.52
CA GLU A 34 15.09 41.29 -17.53
C GLU A 34 16.51 41.91 -17.61
N PRO A 35 16.73 43.24 -17.52
CA PRO A 35 18.07 43.79 -17.71
C PRO A 35 19.02 43.62 -16.51
N LEU A 36 18.53 43.24 -15.32
CA LEU A 36 19.35 43.08 -14.11
C LEU A 36 19.67 41.63 -13.72
N GLY A 37 18.87 40.65 -14.17
CA GLY A 37 19.09 39.23 -13.86
C GLY A 37 20.30 38.60 -14.56
N VAL A 38 20.64 39.08 -15.76
CA VAL A 38 21.76 38.54 -16.57
C VAL A 38 23.14 38.94 -16.01
N PHE A 39 23.25 40.06 -15.29
CA PHE A 39 24.54 40.55 -14.78
C PHE A 39 25.01 39.86 -13.48
N LEU A 40 24.12 39.15 -12.77
CA LEU A 40 24.41 38.52 -11.47
C LEU A 40 24.46 36.98 -11.50
N GLY A 41 24.35 36.35 -12.68
CA GLY A 41 24.58 34.90 -12.84
C GLY A 41 23.52 34.01 -12.18
N VAL A 42 22.29 34.48 -12.01
CA VAL A 42 21.15 33.65 -11.59
C VAL A 42 20.40 33.20 -12.85
N LEU A 43 20.48 31.90 -13.16
CA LEU A 43 19.75 31.28 -14.26
C LEU A 43 18.22 31.40 -14.06
N PRO A 44 17.42 31.69 -15.11
CA PRO A 44 15.96 31.74 -15.01
C PRO A 44 15.33 30.35 -14.79
N PRO A 45 14.20 30.23 -14.06
CA PRO A 45 13.63 28.94 -13.62
C PRO A 45 12.99 28.06 -14.72
N ALA A 46 13.15 28.38 -16.01
CA ALA A 46 12.41 27.73 -17.09
C ALA A 46 13.17 26.58 -17.80
N VAL A 47 14.37 26.20 -17.32
CA VAL A 47 15.13 25.05 -17.88
C VAL A 47 15.16 23.84 -16.93
N VAL A 48 14.50 23.92 -15.76
CA VAL A 48 14.39 22.78 -14.82
C VAL A 48 12.99 22.13 -14.83
N PHE A 49 11.97 22.75 -15.43
CA PHE A 49 10.60 22.20 -15.47
C PHE A 49 10.04 22.15 -16.90
N GLY A 50 10.59 21.25 -17.71
CA GLY A 50 9.99 20.81 -18.98
C GLY A 50 8.96 19.70 -18.73
N PHE A 51 7.76 20.08 -18.29
CA PHE A 51 6.59 19.19 -18.30
C PHE A 51 6.19 18.89 -19.76
N ALA A 52 6.31 17.63 -20.17
CA ALA A 52 5.38 17.04 -21.12
C ALA A 52 4.09 16.71 -20.35
N TYR A 53 3.30 17.76 -20.10
CA TYR A 53 1.89 17.67 -19.74
C TYR A 53 1.14 17.18 -20.98
N GLN A 54 0.85 15.88 -21.03
CA GLN A 54 -0.20 15.36 -21.90
C GLN A 54 -1.34 14.88 -21.01
N ASP A 55 -2.35 15.74 -20.94
CA ASP A 55 -3.66 15.44 -20.42
C ASP A 55 -4.22 14.18 -21.11
N SER A 56 -4.58 13.20 -20.30
CA SER A 56 -5.47 12.11 -20.70
C SER A 56 -6.35 11.71 -19.52
N ARG A 57 -7.10 12.68 -18.98
CA ARG A 57 -8.40 12.36 -18.40
C ARG A 57 -9.43 12.17 -19.53
N LYS A 58 -9.55 10.94 -20.03
CA LYS A 58 -10.79 10.31 -20.54
C LYS A 58 -10.43 8.98 -21.19
N SER A 59 -10.42 7.92 -20.39
CA SER A 59 -10.90 6.60 -20.81
C SER A 59 -11.26 5.86 -19.54
N ALA A 60 -12.52 5.42 -19.45
CA ALA A 60 -12.84 4.26 -18.63
C ALA A 60 -11.83 3.16 -19.00
N PRO A 61 -11.28 2.42 -18.03
CA PRO A 61 -10.23 1.45 -18.31
C PRO A 61 -10.73 0.49 -19.40
N PRO A 62 -9.94 0.23 -20.47
CA PRO A 62 -10.30 -0.85 -21.39
C PRO A 62 -10.48 -2.09 -20.53
N GLY A 63 -11.64 -2.74 -20.66
CA GLY A 63 -12.05 -3.87 -19.83
C GLY A 63 -10.93 -4.89 -19.73
N LEU A 64 -10.13 -4.77 -18.67
CA LEU A 64 -9.22 -5.80 -18.26
C LEU A 64 -10.13 -6.96 -17.86
N PRO A 65 -9.88 -8.19 -18.33
CA PRO A 65 -10.57 -9.34 -17.77
C PRO A 65 -10.47 -9.22 -16.25
N ALA A 66 -11.61 -9.34 -15.57
CA ALA A 66 -11.67 -9.29 -14.12
C ALA A 66 -10.52 -10.14 -13.57
N PRO A 67 -9.78 -9.68 -12.56
CA PRO A 67 -8.75 -10.50 -11.96
C PRO A 67 -9.43 -11.79 -11.51
N ASP A 68 -9.07 -12.90 -12.13
CA ASP A 68 -9.33 -14.22 -11.59
C ASP A 68 -8.71 -14.19 -10.20
N SER A 69 -9.59 -13.98 -9.22
CA SER A 69 -9.25 -13.89 -7.82
C SER A 69 -9.11 -15.33 -7.34
N THR A 70 -8.05 -15.97 -7.82
CA THR A 70 -7.65 -17.30 -7.38
C THR A 70 -7.08 -17.18 -5.98
N THR A 71 -7.89 -17.66 -5.03
CA THR A 71 -7.57 -18.33 -3.76
C THR A 71 -6.65 -17.62 -2.75
N PRO A 72 -6.96 -17.65 -1.44
CA PRO A 72 -6.27 -16.85 -0.45
C PRO A 72 -5.04 -17.59 0.08
N LEU A 73 -3.89 -16.91 0.05
CA LEU A 73 -2.62 -17.35 0.65
C LEU A 73 -1.95 -18.59 0.04
N ALA A 74 -2.42 -19.05 -1.10
CA ALA A 74 -1.52 -19.78 -1.97
C ALA A 74 -0.65 -18.74 -2.73
N LEU A 75 0.65 -18.94 -2.67
CA LEU A 75 1.67 -18.10 -3.31
C LEU A 75 1.90 -18.62 -4.74
N ASP A 76 0.81 -18.91 -5.43
CA ASP A 76 0.71 -19.83 -6.55
C ASP A 76 0.42 -19.09 -7.86
N GLY A 77 1.36 -19.18 -8.80
CA GLY A 77 0.92 -19.36 -10.18
C GLY A 77 1.90 -18.99 -11.30
N ARG A 78 2.79 -18.01 -11.11
CA ARG A 78 3.82 -17.67 -12.12
C ARG A 78 5.25 -17.75 -11.60
N VAL A 79 5.43 -17.47 -10.31
CA VAL A 79 6.65 -17.70 -9.53
C VAL A 79 6.19 -18.42 -8.27
N ASP A 80 6.85 -19.53 -7.90
CA ASP A 80 6.59 -20.17 -6.61
C ASP A 80 7.21 -19.31 -5.50
N LEU A 81 6.41 -18.37 -5.00
CA LEU A 81 6.85 -17.44 -3.97
C LEU A 81 7.05 -18.18 -2.65
N THR A 82 6.33 -19.28 -2.38
CA THR A 82 6.52 -20.07 -1.16
C THR A 82 7.90 -20.71 -1.16
N ALA A 83 8.27 -21.38 -2.24
CA ALA A 83 9.60 -21.97 -2.39
C ALA A 83 10.68 -20.88 -2.30
N SER A 84 10.45 -19.72 -2.93
CA SER A 84 11.38 -18.58 -2.85
C SER A 84 11.58 -18.06 -1.43
N LEU A 85 10.49 -17.92 -0.66
CA LEU A 85 10.54 -17.45 0.73
C LEU A 85 11.13 -18.50 1.68
N ARG A 86 10.92 -19.79 1.43
CA ARG A 86 11.63 -20.87 2.15
C ARG A 86 13.12 -20.84 1.86
N ALA A 87 13.52 -20.71 0.59
CA ALA A 87 14.92 -20.60 0.21
C ALA A 87 15.60 -19.37 0.83
N ALA A 88 14.86 -18.28 1.05
CA ALA A 88 15.31 -17.10 1.76
C ALA A 88 15.26 -17.20 3.30
N ASN A 89 14.85 -18.36 3.86
CA ASN A 89 14.63 -18.59 5.29
C ASN A 89 13.58 -17.66 5.94
N VAL A 90 12.65 -17.11 5.16
CA VAL A 90 11.50 -16.34 5.67
C VAL A 90 10.44 -17.30 6.23
N PHE A 91 10.11 -18.34 5.47
CA PHE A 91 9.27 -19.43 5.92
C PHE A 91 10.08 -20.62 6.43
N SER A 92 9.49 -21.39 7.34
CA SER A 92 10.02 -22.65 7.81
C SER A 92 10.22 -23.63 6.64
N ALA A 93 11.25 -24.46 6.74
CA ALA A 93 11.52 -25.52 5.77
C ALA A 93 10.46 -26.63 5.80
N GLU A 94 9.70 -26.73 6.91
CA GLU A 94 8.63 -27.71 7.06
C GLU A 94 7.51 -27.48 6.03
N SER A 95 7.09 -28.57 5.37
CA SER A 95 6.00 -28.55 4.42
C SER A 95 4.66 -28.73 5.13
N SER A 96 4.15 -27.66 5.74
CA SER A 96 2.78 -27.59 6.22
C SER A 96 1.83 -27.05 5.15
N GLU A 97 0.54 -27.41 5.23
CA GLU A 97 -0.51 -26.87 4.35
C GLU A 97 -0.63 -25.34 4.45
N THR A 98 -0.33 -24.79 5.63
CA THR A 98 -0.21 -23.35 5.86
C THR A 98 1.26 -22.99 6.14
N PRO A 99 1.94 -22.19 5.30
CA PRO A 99 3.30 -21.76 5.56
C PRO A 99 3.41 -21.01 6.89
N SER A 100 4.43 -21.32 7.69
CA SER A 100 4.75 -20.61 8.93
C SER A 100 6.09 -19.89 8.81
N LEU A 101 6.24 -18.76 9.51
CA LEU A 101 7.52 -18.05 9.57
C LEU A 101 8.59 -18.92 10.23
N SER A 102 9.82 -18.84 9.72
CA SER A 102 10.97 -19.40 10.42
C SER A 102 11.17 -18.65 11.74
N GLU A 103 11.64 -19.35 12.78
CA GLU A 103 11.89 -18.72 14.09
C GLU A 103 12.95 -17.63 13.98
N GLN A 104 14.00 -17.86 13.19
CA GLN A 104 15.05 -16.88 12.98
C GLN A 104 14.53 -15.61 12.30
N PHE A 105 13.68 -15.72 11.29
CA PHE A 105 13.08 -14.57 10.64
C PHE A 105 12.14 -13.84 11.59
N ARG A 106 11.25 -14.56 12.28
CA ARG A 106 10.30 -14.00 13.24
C ARG A 106 11.00 -13.17 14.31
N SER A 107 12.05 -13.72 14.93
CA SER A 107 12.82 -13.03 15.96
C SER A 107 13.50 -11.76 15.43
N LYS A 108 14.22 -11.84 14.31
CA LYS A 108 14.90 -10.67 13.72
C LYS A 108 13.92 -9.59 13.28
N TRP A 109 12.83 -10.00 12.64
CA TRP A 109 11.80 -9.08 12.18
C TRP A 109 11.15 -8.35 13.35
N ARG A 110 10.85 -9.06 14.44
CA ARG A 110 10.34 -8.47 15.68
C ARG A 110 11.32 -7.48 16.30
N THR A 111 12.62 -7.80 16.36
CA THR A 111 13.65 -6.85 16.83
C THR A 111 13.65 -5.57 16.00
N ASN A 112 13.66 -5.69 14.67
CA ASN A 112 13.64 -4.54 13.78
C ASN A 112 12.38 -3.68 13.93
N MET A 113 11.22 -4.28 14.27
CA MET A 113 10.01 -3.51 14.60
C MET A 113 10.14 -2.72 15.89
N VAL A 114 10.71 -3.31 16.95
CA VAL A 114 10.91 -2.60 18.23
C VAL A 114 11.88 -1.43 18.07
N GLU A 115 12.88 -1.58 17.19
CA GLU A 115 13.84 -0.51 16.88
C GLU A 115 13.22 0.64 16.08
N MET A 116 12.12 0.39 15.37
CA MET A 116 11.30 1.45 14.75
C MET A 116 10.47 2.13 15.84
N ASP A 117 11.08 3.10 16.51
CA ASP A 117 10.51 3.88 17.61
C ASP A 117 9.40 4.84 17.12
N ASP A 118 9.51 6.14 17.42
CA ASP A 118 8.52 7.13 17.03
C ASP A 118 8.53 7.47 15.53
N ARG A 119 7.49 8.20 15.11
CA ARG A 119 7.18 8.52 13.71
C ARG A 119 8.23 9.38 13.01
N GLU A 120 9.05 10.09 13.76
CA GLU A 120 10.04 11.02 13.23
C GLU A 120 11.04 10.32 12.30
N HIS A 121 11.33 9.04 12.53
CA HIS A 121 12.29 8.27 11.75
C HIS A 121 11.69 7.53 10.55
N ASP A 122 10.35 7.55 10.37
CA ASP A 122 9.68 6.77 9.33
C ASP A 122 10.14 7.17 7.91
N VAL A 123 10.35 8.47 7.67
CA VAL A 123 10.82 9.01 6.38
C VAL A 123 12.25 8.57 6.08
N ASP A 124 13.15 8.73 7.05
CA ASP A 124 14.56 8.37 6.89
C ASP A 124 14.71 6.86 6.68
N ALA A 125 13.97 6.05 7.45
CA ALA A 125 14.01 4.60 7.33
C ALA A 125 13.48 4.10 5.96
N LEU A 126 12.45 4.76 5.41
CA LEU A 126 11.98 4.45 4.05
C LEU A 126 12.99 4.90 2.99
N ALA A 127 13.60 6.07 3.14
CA ALA A 127 14.63 6.57 2.23
C ALA A 127 15.85 5.64 2.19
N ASP A 128 16.29 5.15 3.35
CA ASP A 128 17.36 4.17 3.50
C ASP A 128 17.02 2.80 2.89
N LEU A 129 15.76 2.38 2.99
CA LEU A 129 15.30 1.16 2.33
C LEU A 129 15.40 1.29 0.80
N LEU A 130 15.00 2.44 0.27
CA LEU A 130 14.98 2.75 -1.16
C LEU A 130 16.35 3.15 -1.71
N GLY A 131 17.31 3.52 -0.86
CA GLY A 131 18.63 4.01 -1.27
C GLY A 131 18.57 5.39 -1.93
N VAL A 132 17.70 6.27 -1.45
CA VAL A 132 17.50 7.64 -1.96
C VAL A 132 17.67 8.69 -0.86
N SER A 133 17.80 9.95 -1.23
CA SER A 133 17.77 11.06 -0.25
C SER A 133 16.42 11.14 0.44
N HIS A 134 16.43 11.37 1.75
CA HIS A 134 15.21 11.57 2.55
C HIS A 134 14.34 12.74 2.08
N SER A 135 14.95 13.75 1.45
CA SER A 135 14.26 14.94 0.93
C SER A 135 13.38 14.65 -0.27
N ARG A 136 13.51 13.45 -0.87
CA ARG A 136 12.68 12.98 -1.99
C ARG A 136 11.52 12.11 -1.51
N VAL A 137 11.50 11.73 -0.24
CA VAL A 137 10.47 10.86 0.32
C VAL A 137 9.50 11.71 1.13
N GLU A 138 8.22 11.51 0.89
CA GLU A 138 7.14 12.13 1.65
C GLU A 138 6.24 11.03 2.24
N LEU A 139 5.85 11.19 3.50
CA LEU A 139 4.85 10.36 4.17
C LEU A 139 3.66 11.23 4.56
N VAL A 140 2.50 10.97 3.97
CA VAL A 140 1.28 11.77 4.15
C VAL A 140 0.14 10.90 4.64
N TRP A 141 -0.65 11.43 5.57
CA TRP A 141 -1.88 10.80 6.01
C TRP A 141 -3.08 11.36 5.25
N ASP A 142 -3.90 10.47 4.72
CA ASP A 142 -5.21 10.79 4.17
C ASP A 142 -6.30 9.94 4.83
N GLU A 143 -7.54 10.10 4.39
CA GLU A 143 -8.72 9.37 4.89
C GLU A 143 -8.64 7.85 4.72
N ARG A 144 -7.73 7.34 3.89
CA ARG A 144 -7.53 5.91 3.60
C ARG A 144 -6.24 5.37 4.23
N GLY A 145 -5.49 6.19 4.97
CA GLY A 145 -4.32 5.78 5.73
C GLY A 145 -3.03 6.53 5.35
N LEU A 146 -1.91 5.84 5.49
CA LEU A 146 -0.57 6.36 5.25
C LEU A 146 -0.17 6.16 3.78
N VAL A 147 0.30 7.22 3.14
CA VAL A 147 0.74 7.26 1.74
C VAL A 147 2.21 7.62 1.69
N ALA A 148 3.01 6.82 0.98
CA ALA A 148 4.38 7.18 0.65
C ALA A 148 4.48 7.71 -0.77
N ARG A 149 5.19 8.83 -0.92
CA ARG A 149 5.56 9.39 -2.21
C ARG A 149 7.07 9.45 -2.37
N LEU A 150 7.51 9.24 -3.60
CA LEU A 150 8.87 9.52 -4.06
C LEU A 150 8.78 10.60 -5.13
N ASP A 151 9.38 11.75 -4.85
CA ASP A 151 9.11 12.99 -5.58
C ASP A 151 7.59 13.24 -5.62
N ASP A 152 6.96 13.25 -6.80
CA ASP A 152 5.51 13.45 -6.97
C ASP A 152 4.71 12.15 -7.15
N GLY A 153 5.36 10.97 -7.11
CA GLY A 153 4.73 9.67 -7.39
C GLY A 153 4.37 8.87 -6.14
N GLU A 154 3.14 8.37 -6.04
CA GLU A 154 2.74 7.41 -4.99
C GLU A 154 3.48 6.07 -5.20
N ILE A 155 4.25 5.64 -4.20
CA ILE A 155 5.03 4.40 -4.23
C ILE A 155 4.50 3.33 -3.27
N GLY A 156 3.58 3.69 -2.38
CA GLY A 156 2.96 2.75 -1.46
C GLY A 156 1.86 3.38 -0.61
N ARG A 157 1.00 2.51 -0.08
CA ARG A 157 -0.12 2.87 0.77
C ARG A 157 -0.36 1.81 1.83
N TRP A 158 -0.64 2.24 3.04
CA TRP A 158 -0.89 1.40 4.20
C TRP A 158 -2.10 1.90 4.98
N THR A 159 -2.90 0.96 5.48
CA THR A 159 -4.08 1.23 6.32
C THR A 159 -3.71 1.89 7.65
N SER A 160 -2.50 1.65 8.14
CA SER A 160 -1.98 2.22 9.38
C SER A 160 -0.46 2.32 9.38
N ARG A 161 0.10 3.05 10.35
CA ARG A 161 1.55 3.05 10.62
C ARG A 161 2.05 1.65 10.98
N ALA A 162 1.25 0.89 11.74
CA ALA A 162 1.61 -0.47 12.12
C ALA A 162 1.82 -1.37 10.90
N ALA A 163 0.96 -1.25 9.88
CA ALA A 163 1.15 -1.93 8.59
C ALA A 163 2.43 -1.46 7.85
N PHE A 164 2.73 -0.16 7.88
CA PHE A 164 3.95 0.38 7.28
C PHE A 164 5.23 -0.14 7.98
N VAL A 165 5.29 -0.06 9.31
CA VAL A 165 6.43 -0.56 10.10
C VAL A 165 6.63 -2.05 9.87
N ALA A 166 5.54 -2.83 9.85
CA ALA A 166 5.60 -4.26 9.56
C ALA A 166 6.29 -4.53 8.21
N ASP A 167 5.86 -3.86 7.15
CA ASP A 167 6.41 -4.06 5.82
C ASP A 167 7.85 -3.58 5.67
N LEU A 168 8.13 -2.36 6.13
CA LEU A 168 9.44 -1.74 6.01
C LEU A 168 10.51 -2.62 6.67
N THR A 169 10.22 -3.07 7.89
CA THR A 169 11.12 -3.93 8.66
C THR A 169 11.19 -5.34 8.06
N ALA A 170 10.11 -5.86 7.47
CA ALA A 170 10.13 -7.16 6.80
C ALA A 170 11.13 -7.14 5.63
N VAL A 171 10.98 -6.18 4.73
CA VAL A 171 11.86 -6.03 3.56
C VAL A 171 13.29 -5.79 4.01
N THR A 172 13.51 -4.94 5.01
CA THR A 172 14.85 -4.70 5.57
C THR A 172 15.48 -5.99 6.11
N THR A 173 14.67 -6.87 6.73
CA THR A 173 15.12 -8.13 7.31
C THR A 173 15.53 -9.15 6.25
N PHE A 174 14.73 -9.35 5.19
CA PHE A 174 14.96 -10.42 4.21
C PHE A 174 15.62 -9.98 2.89
N ARG A 175 15.72 -8.67 2.59
CA ARG A 175 16.19 -8.21 1.26
C ARG A 175 17.57 -8.74 0.85
N ARG A 176 18.43 -9.03 1.83
CA ARG A 176 19.76 -9.60 1.57
C ARG A 176 19.70 -11.08 1.18
N GLN A 177 18.81 -11.85 1.79
CA GLN A 177 18.62 -13.28 1.53
C GLN A 177 17.66 -13.54 0.37
N TYR A 178 16.86 -12.54 -0.03
CA TYR A 178 15.96 -12.60 -1.17
C TYR A 178 16.19 -11.46 -2.18
N PRO A 179 17.32 -11.44 -2.92
CA PRO A 179 17.60 -10.38 -3.90
C PRO A 179 16.56 -10.26 -5.02
N ALA A 180 15.87 -11.36 -5.33
CA ALA A 180 14.81 -11.39 -6.34
C ALA A 180 13.55 -10.61 -5.94
N TRP A 181 13.43 -10.19 -4.67
CA TRP A 181 12.36 -9.34 -4.16
C TRP A 181 12.05 -8.15 -5.09
N TRP A 182 13.09 -7.43 -5.52
CA TRP A 182 12.94 -6.24 -6.37
C TRP A 182 12.50 -6.55 -7.80
N ARG A 183 12.57 -7.82 -8.21
CA ARG A 183 12.12 -8.30 -9.53
C ARG A 183 10.67 -8.78 -9.52
N LEU A 184 10.08 -8.97 -8.34
CA LEU A 184 8.68 -9.36 -8.22
C LEU A 184 7.76 -8.27 -8.76
N SER A 185 6.62 -8.68 -9.28
CA SER A 185 5.54 -7.76 -9.63
C SER A 185 4.98 -7.08 -8.38
N THR A 186 4.38 -5.90 -8.51
CA THR A 186 3.72 -5.22 -7.37
C THR A 186 2.66 -6.10 -6.69
N PRO A 187 1.78 -6.81 -7.42
CA PRO A 187 0.85 -7.75 -6.79
C PRO A 187 1.52 -8.84 -5.97
N ASP A 188 2.62 -9.42 -6.46
CA ASP A 188 3.35 -10.48 -5.74
C ASP A 188 4.03 -9.95 -4.49
N ARG A 189 4.61 -8.75 -4.53
CA ARG A 189 5.16 -8.08 -3.33
C ARG A 189 4.06 -7.85 -2.30
N ASN A 190 2.90 -7.34 -2.73
CA ASN A 190 1.76 -7.10 -1.84
C ASN A 190 1.22 -8.39 -1.22
N ARG A 191 1.19 -9.50 -1.97
CA ARG A 191 0.80 -10.82 -1.44
C ARG A 191 1.76 -11.30 -0.35
N VAL A 192 3.07 -11.19 -0.58
CA VAL A 192 4.09 -11.54 0.42
C VAL A 192 3.92 -10.69 1.67
N LEU A 193 3.85 -9.38 1.53
CA LEU A 193 3.69 -8.46 2.67
C LEU A 193 2.38 -8.70 3.44
N GLY A 194 1.28 -8.91 2.72
CA GLY A 194 0.00 -9.28 3.33
C GLY A 194 0.08 -10.58 4.14
N ALA A 195 0.72 -11.62 3.61
CA ALA A 195 0.93 -12.88 4.32
C ALA A 195 1.79 -12.71 5.58
N LEU A 196 2.82 -11.87 5.51
CA LEU A 196 3.65 -11.53 6.66
C LEU A 196 2.84 -10.80 7.74
N ARG A 197 2.03 -9.80 7.36
CA ARG A 197 1.18 -9.07 8.31
C ARG A 197 0.15 -9.96 8.99
N LEU A 198 -0.46 -10.90 8.26
CA LEU A 198 -1.38 -11.90 8.81
C LEU A 198 -0.70 -12.90 9.76
N SER A 199 0.64 -12.99 9.72
CA SER A 199 1.43 -13.83 10.62
C SER A 199 1.83 -13.12 11.93
N LEU A 200 1.49 -11.84 12.10
CA LEU A 200 1.82 -11.07 13.29
C LEU A 200 0.93 -11.47 14.47
N GLN A 201 1.57 -11.66 15.62
CA GLN A 201 0.88 -11.89 16.90
C GLN A 201 0.84 -10.63 17.77
N GLN A 202 1.80 -9.72 17.59
CA GLN A 202 1.95 -8.50 18.37
C GLN A 202 2.05 -7.31 17.42
N CYS A 203 1.45 -6.19 17.82
CA CYS A 203 1.41 -4.97 17.04
C CYS A 203 2.80 -4.31 17.00
N PRO A 204 3.30 -3.95 15.81
CA PRO A 204 4.61 -3.31 15.67
C PRO A 204 4.77 -1.98 16.42
N THR A 205 3.68 -1.28 16.74
CA THR A 205 3.74 0.09 17.29
C THR A 205 3.30 0.22 18.75
N CYS A 206 2.61 -0.76 19.31
CA CYS A 206 2.12 -0.68 20.70
C CYS A 206 2.24 -2.00 21.48
N ASP A 207 2.85 -3.03 20.87
CA ASP A 207 3.00 -4.38 21.41
C ASP A 207 1.70 -5.13 21.78
N GLY A 208 0.53 -4.53 21.55
CA GLY A 208 -0.76 -5.16 21.81
C GLY A 208 -1.05 -6.34 20.86
N ASP A 209 -1.87 -7.29 21.33
CA ASP A 209 -2.21 -8.49 20.56
C ASP A 209 -2.87 -8.15 19.22
N VAL A 210 -2.43 -8.82 18.16
CA VAL A 210 -3.05 -8.75 16.83
C VAL A 210 -4.08 -9.87 16.72
N PHE A 211 -5.31 -9.48 16.38
CA PHE A 211 -6.40 -10.41 16.14
C PHE A 211 -6.70 -10.48 14.65
N VAL A 212 -6.71 -11.70 14.12
CA VAL A 212 -7.11 -11.97 12.73
C VAL A 212 -8.53 -12.51 12.74
N GLU A 213 -9.41 -11.84 12.01
CA GLU A 213 -10.79 -12.27 11.82
C GLU A 213 -10.99 -12.69 10.35
N LYS A 214 -11.75 -13.76 10.15
CA LYS A 214 -12.15 -14.23 8.83
C LYS A 214 -13.67 -14.41 8.81
N VAL A 215 -14.36 -13.50 8.14
CA VAL A 215 -15.82 -13.48 8.04
C VAL A 215 -16.23 -13.89 6.63
N ARG A 216 -17.14 -14.85 6.50
CA ARG A 216 -17.71 -15.21 5.19
C ARG A 216 -18.65 -14.11 4.72
N THR A 217 -18.35 -13.50 3.57
CA THR A 217 -19.17 -12.41 3.00
C THR A 217 -20.21 -12.96 2.02
N ASN A 218 -19.81 -13.84 1.09
CA ASN A 218 -20.73 -14.42 0.11
C ASN A 218 -20.16 -15.69 -0.53
N GLY A 219 -20.93 -16.78 -0.58
CA GLY A 219 -20.53 -18.03 -1.22
C GLY A 219 -19.19 -18.53 -0.65
N THR A 220 -18.17 -18.57 -1.49
CA THR A 220 -16.81 -18.90 -1.08
C THR A 220 -15.93 -17.69 -0.74
N THR A 221 -16.46 -16.47 -0.83
CA THR A 221 -15.74 -15.21 -0.52
C THR A 221 -15.77 -14.91 0.98
N TYR A 222 -14.61 -14.55 1.51
CA TYR A 222 -14.38 -14.15 2.89
C TYR A 222 -13.74 -12.75 2.93
N ARG A 223 -14.11 -11.92 3.89
CA ARG A 223 -13.31 -10.77 4.30
C ARG A 223 -12.36 -11.21 5.41
N VAL A 224 -11.08 -10.90 5.24
CA VAL A 224 -10.05 -11.18 6.25
C VAL A 224 -9.48 -9.86 6.72
N THR A 225 -9.57 -9.63 8.04
CA THR A 225 -9.03 -8.44 8.69
C THR A 225 -8.00 -8.83 9.74
N ALA A 226 -6.98 -8.02 9.93
CA ALA A 226 -6.04 -8.11 11.04
C ALA A 226 -5.97 -6.78 11.76
N THR A 227 -6.34 -6.76 13.04
CA THR A 227 -6.46 -5.54 13.83
C THR A 227 -5.74 -5.70 15.16
N CYS A 228 -5.03 -4.67 15.61
CA CYS A 228 -4.47 -4.64 16.95
C CYS A 228 -5.56 -4.33 18.00
N ARG A 229 -5.63 -5.11 19.07
CA ARG A 229 -6.58 -4.86 20.19
C ARG A 229 -6.16 -3.75 21.16
N GLY A 230 -4.92 -3.30 21.09
CA GLY A 230 -4.38 -2.27 21.97
C GLY A 230 -4.55 -0.85 21.44
N CYS A 231 -4.36 -0.64 20.14
CA CYS A 231 -4.44 0.67 19.50
C CYS A 231 -5.39 0.76 18.30
N ASP A 232 -6.18 -0.30 18.05
CA ASP A 232 -7.14 -0.39 16.94
C ASP A 232 -6.53 -0.23 15.53
N ALA A 233 -5.20 -0.32 15.41
CA ALA A 233 -4.52 -0.21 14.14
C ALA A 233 -4.89 -1.40 13.23
N GLU A 234 -5.45 -1.10 12.07
CA GLU A 234 -5.70 -2.08 11.02
C GLU A 234 -4.39 -2.40 10.28
N LEU A 235 -3.97 -3.66 10.33
CA LEU A 235 -2.76 -4.17 9.69
C LEU A 235 -3.06 -4.72 8.29
N PHE A 236 -4.26 -5.26 8.10
CA PHE A 236 -4.69 -5.91 6.87
C PHE A 236 -6.21 -5.88 6.75
N ASP A 237 -6.73 -5.57 5.56
CA ASP A 237 -8.14 -5.78 5.18
C ASP A 237 -8.18 -6.15 3.69
N ALA A 238 -8.76 -7.31 3.37
CA ALA A 238 -9.04 -7.70 2.00
C ALA A 238 -10.18 -8.71 1.89
N GLU A 239 -10.85 -8.71 0.74
CA GLU A 239 -11.73 -9.80 0.32
C GLU A 239 -10.97 -10.89 -0.41
N MET A 240 -11.35 -12.13 -0.13
CA MET A 240 -10.63 -13.33 -0.50
C MET A 240 -11.61 -14.43 -0.89
N SER A 241 -11.57 -14.87 -2.14
CA SER A 241 -12.33 -16.04 -2.60
C SER A 241 -11.64 -17.31 -2.14
N GLY A 242 -12.29 -18.15 -1.34
CA GLY A 242 -11.87 -19.52 -1.05
C GLY A 242 -12.24 -20.45 -2.20
N SER A 243 -11.44 -21.48 -2.45
CA SER A 243 -11.94 -22.69 -3.10
C SER A 243 -12.46 -23.60 -1.98
N ASP A 244 -13.72 -24.00 -2.08
CA ASP A 244 -14.25 -25.09 -1.26
C ASP A 244 -13.58 -26.37 -1.77
N SER A 245 -12.44 -26.77 -1.19
CA SER A 245 -11.97 -28.14 -1.38
C SER A 245 -12.98 -29.03 -0.67
N GLY A 246 -13.97 -29.45 -1.46
CA GLY A 246 -15.12 -30.22 -1.02
C GLY A 246 -14.69 -31.31 -0.06
N VAL A 247 -15.09 -31.16 1.20
CA VAL A 247 -15.29 -32.31 2.07
C VAL A 247 -16.44 -33.05 1.42
N SER A 248 -16.09 -34.07 0.62
CA SER A 248 -17.04 -35.06 0.17
C SER A 248 -17.58 -35.71 1.44
N GLU A 249 -18.75 -35.24 1.88
CA GLU A 249 -19.59 -35.92 2.85
C GLU A 249 -19.65 -37.37 2.37
N THR A 250 -18.90 -38.24 3.05
CA THR A 250 -18.90 -39.65 2.72
C THR A 250 -20.25 -40.16 3.19
N GLU A 251 -21.21 -40.16 2.26
CA GLU A 251 -22.50 -40.80 2.42
C GLU A 251 -22.25 -42.21 2.97
N PRO A 252 -22.78 -42.58 4.14
CA PRO A 252 -22.54 -43.90 4.69
C PRO A 252 -23.26 -44.90 3.80
N ASN A 253 -22.49 -45.59 2.96
CA ASN A 253 -22.96 -46.69 2.14
C ASN A 253 -23.56 -47.75 3.07
N ARG A 254 -24.88 -47.74 3.18
CA ARG A 254 -25.68 -48.75 3.85
C ARG A 254 -25.58 -50.03 3.02
N GLY A 255 -24.59 -50.85 3.33
CA GLY A 255 -24.46 -52.19 2.76
C GLY A 255 -25.74 -53.02 3.01
N PRO A 256 -26.14 -53.88 2.07
CA PRO A 256 -27.34 -54.69 2.22
C PRO A 256 -27.16 -55.70 3.36
N ALA A 257 -28.17 -55.77 4.22
CA ALA A 257 -28.27 -56.70 5.33
C ALA A 257 -28.10 -58.15 4.85
N GLN A 258 -27.07 -58.83 5.35
CA GLN A 258 -26.98 -60.28 5.26
C GLN A 258 -27.93 -60.86 6.30
N ASN A 259 -28.95 -61.57 5.82
CA ASN A 259 -29.89 -62.31 6.64
C ASN A 259 -29.25 -63.65 7.05
N PRO A 260 -29.18 -64.02 8.33
CA PRO A 260 -28.72 -65.34 8.73
C PRO A 260 -29.93 -66.28 8.77
N SER A 261 -29.89 -67.34 7.94
CA SER A 261 -30.72 -68.52 8.18
C SER A 261 -29.85 -69.77 8.10
N SER A 262 -29.90 -70.50 9.22
CA SER A 262 -29.49 -71.89 9.41
C SER A 262 -30.21 -72.85 8.48
#